data_AF-A0AAU2TEV0-F1
#
_entry.id   AF-A0AAU2TEV0-F1
#
_cell.length_a   1.000
_cell.length_b   1.000
_cell.length_c   1.000
_cell.angle_alpha   90.00
_cell.angle_beta   90.00
_cell.angle_gamma   90.00
#
_symmetry.space_group_name_H-M   'P 1'
#
loop_
_entity.id
_entity.type
_entity.pdbx_description
1 polymer ?
#
loop_
_entity_poly.entity_id
_entity_poly.type
_entity_poly.pdbx_seq_one_letter_code
_entity_poly.pdbx_strand_id
1 'polypeptide(L)'
;MTPADQDEAESHCLALVVGYHHDIDAGRATAGIDVCADDAELEAHGKVFRGRGEILDFLRARETDTARRTVHVLAKESPPLTPTDSTAGPSGCGR
;
A
#
# COMPACT_ATOMS: atom_id res chain seq x y z
N MET A 1 -7.99 20.02 -4.49
CA MET A 1 -7.57 18.68 -4.92
C MET A 1 -8.51 18.27 -6.04
N THR A 2 -7.95 18.14 -7.22
CA THR A 2 -8.66 17.72 -8.43
C THR A 2 -8.64 16.19 -8.55
N PRO A 3 -9.48 15.57 -9.40
CA PRO A 3 -9.39 14.14 -9.69
C PRO A 3 -8.00 13.71 -10.20
N ALA A 4 -7.34 14.56 -10.98
CA ALA A 4 -5.98 14.28 -11.46
C ALA A 4 -4.95 14.29 -10.31
N ASP A 5 -5.08 15.21 -9.35
CA ASP A 5 -4.21 15.25 -8.17
C ASP A 5 -4.36 13.97 -7.33
N GLN A 6 -5.59 13.43 -7.26
CA GLN A 6 -5.88 12.18 -6.56
C GLN A 6 -5.26 10.97 -7.27
N ASP A 7 -5.42 10.87 -8.59
CA ASP A 7 -4.84 9.79 -9.39
C ASP A 7 -3.31 9.77 -9.32
N GLU A 8 -2.68 10.94 -9.31
CA GLU A 8 -1.22 11.08 -9.13
C GLU A 8 -0.79 10.63 -7.73
N ALA A 9 -1.50 11.07 -6.68
CA ALA A 9 -1.21 10.65 -5.31
C ALA A 9 -1.39 9.14 -5.11
N GLU A 10 -2.44 8.54 -5.69
CA GLU A 10 -2.66 7.09 -5.67
C GLU A 10 -1.53 6.34 -6.39
N SER A 11 -1.11 6.84 -7.55
CA SER A 11 -0.03 6.25 -8.33
C SER A 11 1.31 6.31 -7.58
N HIS A 12 1.59 7.44 -6.94
CA HIS A 12 2.78 7.62 -6.11
C HIS A 12 2.77 6.70 -4.90
N CYS A 13 1.64 6.59 -4.20
CA CYS A 13 1.47 5.68 -3.06
C CYS A 13 1.70 4.23 -3.48
N LEU A 14 1.12 3.80 -4.60
CA LEU A 14 1.32 2.46 -5.14
C LEU A 14 2.79 2.19 -5.46
N ALA A 15 3.50 3.14 -6.06
CA ALA A 15 4.92 3.01 -6.37
C ALA A 15 5.77 2.81 -5.10
N LEU A 16 5.49 3.55 -4.03
CA LEU A 16 6.18 3.39 -2.74
C LEU A 16 5.96 2.00 -2.14
N VAL A 17 4.71 1.53 -2.12
CA VAL A 17 4.36 0.21 -1.57
C VAL A 17 5.00 -0.91 -2.39
N VAL A 18 4.94 -0.83 -3.72
CA VAL A 18 5.58 -1.80 -4.61
C VAL A 18 7.10 -1.83 -4.39
N GLY A 19 7.75 -0.66 -4.31
CA GLY A 19 9.19 -0.55 -4.08
C GLY A 19 9.61 -1.17 -2.75
N TYR A 20 8.89 -0.84 -1.66
CA TYR A 20 9.13 -1.38 -0.33
C TYR A 20 9.08 -2.92 -0.31
N HIS A 21 8.03 -3.52 -0.88
CA HIS A 21 7.90 -4.98 -0.91
C HIS A 21 8.91 -5.65 -1.85
N HIS A 22 9.24 -5.02 -2.97
CA HIS A 22 10.28 -5.50 -3.86
C HIS A 22 11.65 -5.59 -3.14
N ASP A 23 12.02 -4.56 -2.37
CA ASP A 23 13.26 -4.59 -1.60
C ASP A 23 13.29 -5.69 -0.54
N ILE A 24 12.14 -5.96 0.11
CA ILE A 24 11.99 -7.09 1.03
C ILE A 24 12.20 -8.44 0.32
N ASP A 25 11.61 -8.59 -0.87
CA ASP A 25 11.70 -9.81 -1.69
C ASP A 25 13.12 -10.04 -2.23
N ALA A 26 13.83 -8.96 -2.54
CA ALA A 26 15.24 -8.97 -2.94
C ALA A 26 16.22 -9.19 -1.78
N GLY A 27 15.74 -9.33 -0.54
CA GLY A 27 16.59 -9.49 0.64
C GLY A 27 17.31 -8.21 1.08
N ARG A 28 16.82 -7.05 0.66
CA ARG A 28 17.34 -5.70 1.00
C ARG A 28 16.29 -4.89 1.75
N ALA A 29 15.60 -5.51 2.70
CA ALA A 29 14.47 -4.94 3.42
C ALA A 29 14.76 -3.54 4.03
N THR A 30 15.99 -3.28 4.47
CA THR A 30 16.40 -1.99 5.05
C THR A 30 16.41 -0.84 4.03
N ALA A 31 16.51 -1.11 2.73
CA ALA A 31 16.45 -0.10 1.68
C ALA A 31 15.09 0.61 1.60
N GLY A 32 14.02 -0.06 2.07
CA GLY A 32 12.66 0.48 2.06
C GLY A 32 12.29 1.30 3.30
N ILE A 33 13.21 1.52 4.25
CA ILE A 33 12.88 2.16 5.54
C ILE A 33 12.33 3.58 5.41
N ASP A 34 12.67 4.28 4.33
CA ASP A 34 12.24 5.67 4.09
C ASP A 34 10.73 5.78 3.80
N VAL A 35 10.06 4.67 3.49
CA VAL A 35 8.59 4.62 3.38
C VAL A 35 7.91 4.76 4.76
N CYS A 36 8.62 4.44 5.85
CA CYS A 36 8.09 4.58 7.21
C CYS A 36 8.29 6.00 7.72
N ALA A 37 7.21 6.64 8.18
CA ALA A 37 7.30 7.86 8.99
C ALA A 37 8.10 7.62 10.29
N ASP A 38 8.60 8.69 10.91
CA ASP A 38 9.39 8.60 12.14
C ASP A 38 8.61 7.93 13.28
N ASP A 39 7.30 8.16 13.33
CA ASP A 39 6.34 7.65 14.31
C ASP A 39 5.52 6.45 13.80
N ALA A 40 5.92 5.83 12.68
CA ALA A 40 5.20 4.70 12.10
C ALA A 40 5.10 3.52 13.08
N GLU A 41 3.97 2.82 13.05
CA GLU A 41 3.81 1.52 13.70
C GLU A 41 3.77 0.41 12.65
N LEU A 42 4.47 -0.69 12.91
CA LEU A 42 4.46 -1.89 12.08
C LEU A 42 4.06 -3.09 12.93
N GLU A 43 3.05 -3.84 12.51
CA GLU A 43 2.73 -5.13 13.11
C GLU A 43 3.28 -6.27 12.27
N ALA A 44 4.11 -7.13 12.87
CA ALA A 44 4.62 -8.34 12.24
C ALA A 44 4.80 -9.45 13.28
N HIS A 45 4.42 -10.68 12.90
CA HIS A 45 4.54 -11.87 13.76
C HIS A 45 3.88 -11.70 15.15
N GLY A 46 2.76 -10.97 15.24
CA GLY A 46 2.05 -10.71 16.50
C GLY A 46 2.74 -9.70 17.43
N LYS A 47 3.75 -8.98 16.94
CA LYS A 47 4.43 -7.89 17.66
C LYS A 47 4.24 -6.57 16.93
N VAL A 48 4.03 -5.50 17.68
CA VAL A 48 4.06 -4.11 17.18
C VAL A 48 5.46 -3.54 17.42
N PHE A 49 6.02 -2.96 16.36
CA PHE A 49 7.28 -2.20 16.35
C PHE A 49 6.93 -0.73 16.19
N ARG A 50 7.45 0.12 17.07
CA ARG A 50 7.08 1.54 17.15
C ARG A 50 8.23 2.44 16.75
N GLY A 51 7.94 3.31 15.79
CA GLY A 51 8.87 4.25 15.20
C GLY A 51 9.86 3.61 14.24
N ARG A 52 10.48 4.46 13.41
CA ARG A 52 11.40 4.02 12.35
C ARG A 52 12.58 3.20 12.89
N GLY A 53 13.07 3.49 14.10
CA GLY A 53 14.19 2.76 14.72
C GLY A 53 13.89 1.28 14.97
N GLU A 54 12.77 0.97 15.65
CA GLU A 54 12.40 -0.42 15.93
C GLU A 54 12.07 -1.19 14.66
N ILE A 55 11.46 -0.53 13.68
CA ILE A 55 11.17 -1.10 12.37
C ILE A 55 12.48 -1.43 11.64
N LEU A 56 13.46 -0.52 11.65
CA LEU A 56 14.76 -0.75 11.02
C LEU A 56 15.49 -1.94 11.64
N ASP A 57 15.46 -2.10 12.97
CA ASP A 57 16.08 -3.24 13.64
C ASP A 57 15.38 -4.57 13.29
N PHE A 58 14.05 -4.56 13.14
CA PHE A 58 13.31 -5.70 12.61
C PHE A 58 13.72 -6.06 11.18
N LEU A 59 13.84 -5.07 10.29
CA LEU A 59 14.23 -5.30 8.89
C LEU A 59 15.68 -5.82 8.80
N ARG A 60 16.61 -5.30 9.61
CA ARG A 60 17.98 -5.83 9.71
C ARG A 60 17.99 -7.29 10.14
N ALA A 61 17.27 -7.63 11.20
CA ALA A 61 17.17 -9.02 11.65
C ALA A 61 16.62 -9.92 10.53
N ARG A 62 15.65 -9.43 9.77
CA ARG A 62 15.10 -10.14 8.61
C ARG A 62 16.13 -10.37 7.50
N GLU A 63 16.97 -9.38 7.16
CA GLU A 63 18.00 -9.52 6.13
C GLU A 63 19.09 -10.53 6.51
N THR A 64 19.40 -10.67 7.80
CA THR A 64 20.40 -11.64 8.27
C THR A 64 19.96 -13.10 8.07
N ASP A 65 18.66 -13.35 7.97
CA ASP A 65 18.09 -14.67 7.67
C ASP A 65 18.14 -14.94 6.15
N THR A 66 19.32 -15.31 5.67
CA THR A 66 19.58 -15.55 4.22
C THR A 66 18.86 -16.78 3.66
N ALA A 67 18.33 -17.65 4.52
CA ALA A 67 17.50 -18.78 4.11
C ALA A 67 16.07 -18.35 3.77
N ARG A 68 15.60 -17.21 4.30
CA ARG A 68 14.27 -16.68 4.05
C ARG A 68 14.13 -16.28 2.58
N ARG A 69 13.09 -16.81 1.94
CA ARG A 69 12.60 -16.34 0.65
C ARG A 69 11.18 -15.84 0.81
N THR A 70 10.87 -14.71 0.19
CA THR A 70 9.53 -14.12 0.23
C THR A 70 9.21 -13.56 -1.15
N VAL A 71 7.94 -13.62 -1.51
CA VAL A 71 7.37 -12.97 -2.68
C VAL A 71 6.05 -12.35 -2.22
N HIS A 72 5.91 -11.04 -2.38
CA HIS A 72 4.66 -10.34 -2.10
C HIS A 72 3.81 -10.23 -3.36
N VAL A 73 2.52 -10.50 -3.22
CA VAL A 73 1.51 -10.23 -4.26
C VAL A 73 0.60 -9.14 -3.72
N LEU A 74 0.53 -8.03 -4.45
CA LEU A 74 -0.29 -6.87 -4.08
C LEU A 74 -1.55 -6.86 -4.95
N ALA A 75 -2.72 -6.88 -4.32
CA ALA A 75 -4.00 -6.73 -4.99
C ALA A 75 -4.63 -5.39 -4.60
N LYS A 76 -4.93 -4.52 -5.57
CA LYS A 76 -5.71 -3.30 -5.34
C LYS A 76 -7.18 -3.69 -5.28
N GLU A 77 -7.76 -3.74 -4.09
CA GLU A 77 -9.21 -3.75 -3.97
C GLU A 77 -9.73 -2.33 -4.25
N SER A 78 -10.57 -2.22 -5.27
CA SER A 78 -11.37 -1.01 -5.48
C SER A 78 -12.68 -1.25 -4.74
N PRO A 79 -13.20 -0.30 -3.93
CA PRO A 79 -14.55 -0.43 -3.41
C PRO A 79 -15.51 -0.65 -4.59
N PRO A 80 -16.51 -1.55 -4.48
CA PRO A 80 -17.46 -1.76 -5.56
C PRO A 80 -18.08 -0.40 -5.90
N LEU A 81 -17.97 -0.01 -7.18
CA LEU A 81 -18.70 1.13 -7.71
C LEU A 81 -20.18 0.85 -7.46
N THR A 82 -20.77 1.50 -6.46
CA THR A 82 -22.23 1.56 -6.36
C THR A 82 -22.70 2.26 -7.63
N PRO A 83 -23.48 1.62 -8.51
CA PRO A 83 -24.05 2.32 -9.64
C PRO A 83 -24.98 3.37 -9.04
N THR A 84 -24.60 4.65 -9.11
CA THR A 84 -25.56 5.73 -8.89
C THR A 84 -26.56 5.63 -10.01
N ASP A 85 -27.77 5.24 -9.63
CA ASP A 85 -28.94 5.04 -10.48
C ASP A 85 -29.10 6.22 -11.45
N SER A 86 -28.58 6.04 -12.67
CA SER A 86 -28.73 6.97 -13.78
C SER A 86 -29.51 6.23 -14.85
N THR A 87 -30.83 6.35 -14.82
CA THR A 87 -31.67 6.74 -15.96
C THR A 87 -33.11 6.96 -15.48
N ALA A 88 -33.41 8.16 -14.97
CA ALA A 88 -34.74 8.74 -15.15
C ALA A 88 -34.68 9.64 -16.39
N GLY A 89 -34.85 9.02 -17.56
CA GLY A 89 -35.12 9.77 -18.80
C GLY A 89 -36.47 10.51 -18.68
N PRO A 90 -36.67 11.62 -19.41
CA PRO A 90 -37.91 12.38 -19.30
C PRO A 90 -39.07 11.54 -19.82
N SER A 91 -40.07 11.31 -18.96
CA SER A 91 -41.32 10.65 -19.35
C SER A 91 -42.06 11.55 -20.33
N GLY A 92 -42.07 11.15 -21.61
CA GLY A 92 -42.80 11.79 -22.68
C GLY A 92 -44.29 11.48 -22.66
N CYS A 93 -45.08 12.42 -23.19
CA CYS A 93 -46.54 12.40 -23.30
C CYS A 93 -47.13 11.20 -24.07
N GLY A 94 -48.35 10.82 -23.66
CA GLY A 94 -49.33 10.03 -24.42
C GLY A 94 -50.37 9.43 -23.46
N ARG A 95 -51.69 9.63 -23.57
CA ARG A 95 -52.58 10.11 -24.63
C ARG A 95 -53.59 11.12 -24.08
#